data_AF-A0A5A7QIH1-F1
#
_entry.id   AF-A0A5A7QIH1-F1
#
_cell.length_a   1.000
_cell.length_b   1.000
_cell.length_c   1.000
_cell.angle_alpha   90.00
_cell.angle_beta   90.00
_cell.angle_gamma   90.00
#
_symmetry.space_group_name_H-M   'P 1'
#
loop_
_entity.id
_entity.type
_entity.pdbx_description
1 polymer ?
#
loop_
_entity_poly.entity_id
_entity_poly.type
_entity_poly.pdbx_seq_one_letter_code
_entity_poly.pdbx_strand_id
1 'polypeptide(L)'
;MKLLIFLGIHHPARRSAAVPYFGQGAAAHATPQSFEQEHPISDPNHSRSTPRSSITATIGLLDLMRLRSIFELQAKYNDVVVVDVVELEVLEVSNSTTNTWLEDDFGLEYILGPSGLDTLFPKIWATVRVHFKKHNREETTVGLYGLTRALTFAIVLECLLGIKARPGMLGTFERVLEGVFSAAVGFPWSKFGRASGAQREIERELLREIRKRREEIERGGSIERVLMSRLVEGLVRGEISEEEVVDNVVLLVFAAHDTMSFAIAMTFRMMARHPDCYSILEKEHRDRVSRKGEEEPLMYEDTKTMSYTWKVARESMRIFPPIFGSFRKAIQDIEYDGYTIPKGWKILWMAYGTHYDPECFEDPMAFNPDRFDESIQPYTFVPFGGGPRLCAGYQLAKLNILIFVHYVVTRYDWSLVLPDEPITIDPLPFPSQGMPVTIRPKVETKP
;
A
#
# COMPACT_ATOMS: atom_id res chain seq x y z
N MET A 1 8.23 -32.57 -12.98
CA MET A 1 9.08 -31.51 -12.38
C MET A 1 8.56 -30.16 -12.85
N LYS A 2 8.33 -29.21 -11.94
CA LYS A 2 8.00 -27.81 -12.25
C LYS A 2 9.02 -26.95 -11.50
N LEU A 3 9.66 -26.02 -12.19
CA LEU A 3 10.85 -25.33 -11.69
C LEU A 3 10.48 -23.92 -11.22
N LEU A 4 10.52 -23.69 -9.91
CA LEU A 4 10.52 -22.33 -9.37
C LEU A 4 11.96 -21.81 -9.52
N ILE A 5 12.22 -21.00 -10.55
CA ILE A 5 13.56 -20.45 -10.76
C ILE A 5 13.70 -19.22 -9.87
N PHE A 6 14.32 -19.41 -8.71
CA PHE A 6 15.03 -18.31 -8.05
C PHE A 6 16.23 -17.97 -8.93
N LEU A 7 16.09 -16.94 -9.77
CA LEU A 7 17.23 -16.22 -10.32
C LEU A 7 17.80 -15.32 -9.21
N GLY A 8 18.40 -15.95 -8.19
CA GLY A 8 19.37 -15.27 -7.35
C GLY A 8 20.59 -15.03 -8.21
N ILE A 9 20.63 -13.88 -8.87
CA ILE A 9 21.66 -13.54 -9.87
C ILE A 9 22.95 -13.18 -9.14
N HIS A 10 23.65 -14.23 -8.72
CA HIS A 10 24.99 -14.15 -8.19
C HIS A 10 25.98 -14.31 -9.35
N HIS A 11 26.45 -13.17 -9.86
CA HIS A 11 27.68 -13.10 -10.66
C HIS A 11 28.77 -13.95 -9.97
N PRO A 12 29.55 -14.80 -10.65
CA PRO A 12 30.43 -15.81 -10.02
C PRO A 12 31.59 -15.26 -9.16
N ALA A 13 31.66 -13.94 -8.96
CA ALA A 13 32.55 -13.25 -8.02
C ALA A 13 31.85 -12.80 -6.71
N ARG A 14 30.51 -12.84 -6.66
CA ARG A 14 29.68 -12.31 -5.55
C ARG A 14 29.33 -13.44 -4.57
N ARG A 15 29.93 -13.38 -3.37
CA ARG A 15 29.62 -14.25 -2.24
C ARG A 15 29.18 -13.42 -1.03
N SER A 16 27.90 -13.43 -0.67
CA SER A 16 27.50 -13.16 0.72
C SER A 16 26.09 -13.64 1.08
N ALA A 17 25.99 -14.17 2.30
CA ALA A 17 24.82 -14.24 3.19
C ALA A 17 23.46 -14.73 2.63
N ALA A 18 22.99 -15.85 3.19
CA ALA A 18 21.59 -16.26 3.05
C ALA A 18 20.65 -15.25 3.73
N VAL A 19 19.56 -14.87 3.04
CA VAL A 19 18.48 -14.04 3.59
C VAL A 19 17.85 -14.77 4.79
N PRO A 20 17.85 -14.20 6.01
CA PRO A 20 17.22 -14.82 7.16
C PRO A 20 15.69 -14.76 7.04
N TYR A 21 15.10 -15.88 6.58
CA TYR A 21 13.66 -16.10 6.67
C TYR A 21 13.22 -16.11 8.14
N PHE A 22 12.56 -15.04 8.58
CA PHE A 22 11.85 -15.01 9.86
C PHE A 22 10.55 -15.83 9.76
N GLY A 23 10.68 -17.16 9.84
CA GLY A 23 9.52 -18.06 9.78
C GLY A 23 9.83 -19.53 10.02
N GLN A 24 9.28 -20.04 11.13
CA GLN A 24 9.13 -21.47 11.50
C GLN A 24 10.33 -22.18 12.15
N GLY A 25 10.13 -22.52 13.43
CA GLY A 25 10.90 -23.57 14.11
C GLY A 25 10.51 -24.97 13.65
N ALA A 26 11.40 -25.94 13.88
CA ALA A 26 11.34 -27.26 13.27
C ALA A 26 10.22 -28.19 13.81
N ALA A 27 9.65 -28.99 12.91
CA ALA A 27 9.09 -30.32 13.19
C ALA A 27 9.31 -31.22 11.96
N ALA A 28 9.55 -32.52 12.17
CA ALA A 28 10.27 -33.36 11.22
C ALA A 28 9.43 -34.44 10.50
N HIS A 29 9.95 -34.88 9.34
CA HIS A 29 9.78 -36.16 8.65
C HIS A 29 8.38 -36.82 8.48
N ALA A 30 7.94 -36.93 7.22
CA ALA A 30 7.64 -38.23 6.59
C ALA A 30 7.62 -38.12 5.06
N THR A 31 8.18 -39.11 4.35
CA THR A 31 8.21 -39.23 2.88
C THR A 31 7.37 -40.46 2.42
N PRO A 32 7.10 -40.69 1.11
CA PRO A 32 5.73 -40.89 0.64
C PRO A 32 5.41 -42.34 0.22
N GLN A 33 4.14 -42.59 -0.13
CA GLN A 33 3.77 -43.73 -0.97
C GLN A 33 2.99 -43.32 -2.22
N SER A 34 3.35 -43.98 -3.30
CA SER A 34 2.90 -43.85 -4.69
C SER A 34 1.54 -44.50 -4.96
N PHE A 35 0.82 -44.02 -5.98
CA PHE A 35 0.05 -44.89 -6.87
C PHE A 35 0.01 -44.29 -8.30
N GLU A 36 -0.15 -45.16 -9.29
CA GLU A 36 0.18 -44.95 -10.72
C GLU A 36 -1.00 -45.42 -11.62
N GLN A 37 -0.90 -45.18 -12.94
CA GLN A 37 -1.81 -45.60 -14.05
C GLN A 37 -3.13 -44.78 -14.21
N GLU A 38 -3.45 -44.14 -15.35
CA GLU A 38 -3.65 -44.58 -16.76
C GLU A 38 -5.04 -45.25 -17.00
N HIS A 39 -5.81 -45.07 -18.10
CA HIS A 39 -5.56 -44.46 -19.43
C HIS A 39 -6.90 -43.94 -20.12
N PRO A 40 -7.05 -43.68 -21.46
CA PRO A 40 -7.89 -42.57 -21.99
C PRO A 40 -9.18 -42.99 -22.78
N ILE A 41 -9.86 -42.03 -23.46
CA ILE A 41 -10.65 -42.21 -24.72
C ILE A 41 -10.99 -40.84 -25.39
N SER A 42 -11.32 -40.86 -26.70
CA SER A 42 -11.66 -39.72 -27.60
C SER A 42 -12.85 -40.08 -28.53
N ASP A 43 -13.37 -39.31 -29.51
CA ASP A 43 -12.89 -38.12 -30.22
C ASP A 43 -14.00 -37.04 -30.59
N PRO A 44 -14.50 -36.73 -31.83
CA PRO A 44 -14.78 -35.31 -32.17
C PRO A 44 -16.15 -34.94 -32.82
N ASN A 45 -16.26 -33.64 -33.19
CA ASN A 45 -17.06 -33.00 -34.26
C ASN A 45 -18.59 -32.75 -34.11
N HIS A 46 -18.99 -31.47 -34.14
CA HIS A 46 -19.47 -30.82 -35.39
C HIS A 46 -19.55 -29.27 -35.28
N SER A 47 -20.16 -28.58 -36.26
CA SER A 47 -19.70 -27.26 -36.74
C SER A 47 -20.80 -26.28 -37.22
N ARG A 48 -20.50 -24.96 -37.15
CA ARG A 48 -20.85 -23.82 -38.08
C ARG A 48 -21.70 -22.64 -37.57
N SER A 49 -21.32 -21.48 -38.12
CA SER A 49 -22.05 -20.22 -38.42
C SER A 49 -22.23 -19.09 -37.36
N THR A 50 -21.61 -17.97 -37.71
CA THR A 50 -21.74 -16.54 -37.32
C THR A 50 -23.09 -15.91 -37.78
N PRO A 51 -23.58 -14.74 -37.28
CA PRO A 51 -22.79 -13.50 -37.11
C PRO A 51 -23.15 -12.44 -36.03
N ARG A 52 -22.15 -11.55 -35.79
CA ARG A 52 -22.21 -10.14 -35.31
C ARG A 52 -23.16 -9.76 -34.16
N SER A 53 -22.57 -9.48 -33.00
CA SER A 53 -22.93 -8.31 -32.18
C SER A 53 -21.73 -7.87 -31.30
N SER A 54 -21.83 -6.67 -30.74
CA SER A 54 -20.80 -5.97 -29.95
C SER A 54 -20.22 -6.80 -28.79
N ILE A 55 -18.89 -6.94 -28.74
CA ILE A 55 -18.19 -7.38 -27.53
C ILE A 55 -17.77 -6.12 -26.75
N THR A 56 -18.67 -5.65 -25.90
CA THR A 56 -18.33 -4.74 -24.80
C THR A 56 -17.67 -5.60 -23.71
N ALA A 57 -16.34 -5.57 -23.61
CA ALA A 57 -15.61 -6.30 -22.59
C ALA A 57 -15.46 -5.45 -21.32
N THR A 58 -16.50 -5.47 -20.50
CA THR A 58 -16.49 -4.85 -19.16
C THR A 58 -15.46 -5.52 -18.26
N ILE A 59 -14.63 -4.74 -17.58
CA ILE A 59 -13.76 -5.18 -16.49
C ILE A 59 -14.17 -4.40 -15.25
N GLY A 60 -14.72 -5.09 -14.25
CA GLY A 60 -15.13 -4.51 -12.97
C GLY A 60 -14.50 -5.24 -11.78
N LEU A 61 -14.80 -4.82 -10.55
CA LEU A 61 -14.18 -5.33 -9.31
C LEU A 61 -14.31 -6.85 -9.11
N LEU A 62 -15.26 -7.47 -9.80
CA LEU A 62 -15.36 -8.92 -9.90
C LEU A 62 -14.08 -9.56 -10.45
N ASP A 63 -13.28 -8.88 -11.26
CA ASP A 63 -11.94 -9.33 -11.67
C ASP A 63 -10.84 -9.00 -10.64
N LEU A 64 -10.98 -7.96 -9.83
CA LEU A 64 -10.18 -7.75 -8.60
C LEU A 64 -10.44 -8.87 -7.56
N MET A 65 -11.67 -9.40 -7.50
CA MET A 65 -12.01 -10.58 -6.70
C MET A 65 -11.77 -11.93 -7.43
N ARG A 66 -11.66 -11.94 -8.77
CA ARG A 66 -11.08 -13.02 -9.56
C ARG A 66 -9.56 -12.89 -9.74
N LEU A 67 -8.87 -12.08 -8.92
CA LEU A 67 -7.42 -12.20 -8.73
C LEU A 67 -7.00 -13.60 -8.25
N ARG A 68 -7.96 -14.44 -7.87
CA ARG A 68 -7.79 -15.90 -7.81
C ARG A 68 -7.26 -16.56 -9.08
N SER A 69 -7.65 -16.08 -10.27
CA SER A 69 -7.13 -16.57 -11.57
C SER A 69 -5.65 -16.23 -11.77
N ILE A 70 -5.17 -15.23 -11.03
CA ILE A 70 -3.77 -14.85 -10.93
C ILE A 70 -3.14 -15.67 -9.80
N PHE A 71 -3.45 -15.42 -8.52
CA PHE A 71 -2.72 -16.01 -7.40
C PHE A 71 -2.90 -17.53 -7.18
N GLU A 72 -4.14 -18.05 -7.11
CA GLU A 72 -4.34 -19.49 -6.81
C GLU A 72 -4.16 -20.41 -8.03
N LEU A 73 -4.34 -19.88 -9.24
CA LEU A 73 -4.01 -20.62 -10.47
C LEU A 73 -2.50 -20.58 -10.77
N GLN A 74 -1.76 -19.52 -10.46
CA GLN A 74 -0.29 -19.45 -10.66
C GLN A 74 0.50 -20.46 -9.82
N ALA A 75 0.21 -20.58 -8.52
CA ALA A 75 0.92 -21.54 -7.67
C ALA A 75 0.70 -23.00 -8.11
N LYS A 76 -0.38 -23.27 -8.87
CA LYS A 76 -0.74 -24.60 -9.37
C LYS A 76 -0.32 -24.82 -10.83
N TYR A 77 -0.20 -23.74 -11.61
CA TYR A 77 0.16 -23.74 -13.03
C TYR A 77 1.07 -22.53 -13.41
N ASN A 78 2.30 -22.86 -13.80
CA ASN A 78 3.27 -22.09 -14.59
C ASN A 78 4.26 -21.15 -13.86
N ASP A 79 5.54 -21.39 -14.17
CA ASP A 79 6.55 -20.43 -14.64
C ASP A 79 6.44 -18.99 -14.10
N VAL A 80 6.98 -18.81 -12.89
CA VAL A 80 7.24 -17.50 -12.28
C VAL A 80 8.75 -17.33 -12.13
N VAL A 81 9.27 -16.19 -12.59
CA VAL A 81 10.65 -15.78 -12.36
C VAL A 81 10.66 -14.65 -11.34
N VAL A 82 11.50 -14.81 -10.32
CA VAL A 82 11.82 -13.75 -9.36
C VAL A 82 13.05 -13.02 -9.87
N VAL A 83 12.99 -11.70 -9.95
CA VAL A 83 14.09 -10.84 -10.44
C VAL A 83 14.30 -9.71 -9.44
N ASP A 84 15.56 -9.40 -9.12
CA ASP A 84 15.88 -8.21 -8.34
C ASP A 84 15.60 -6.93 -9.14
N VAL A 85 15.40 -5.82 -8.45
CA VAL A 85 14.79 -4.61 -9.05
C VAL A 85 15.76 -3.79 -9.92
N VAL A 86 17.06 -4.08 -9.82
CA VAL A 86 18.10 -3.51 -10.66
C VAL A 86 17.83 -3.87 -12.13
N GLU A 87 17.91 -2.90 -13.04
CA GLU A 87 17.61 -3.02 -14.49
C GLU A 87 16.12 -3.14 -14.91
N LEU A 88 15.19 -2.55 -14.14
CA LEU A 88 13.80 -2.34 -14.60
C LEU A 88 13.63 -1.43 -15.84
N GLU A 89 14.68 -0.79 -16.36
CA GLU A 89 14.60 0.09 -17.55
C GLU A 89 14.23 -0.64 -18.85
N VAL A 90 14.48 -1.95 -18.95
CA VAL A 90 14.29 -2.72 -20.19
C VAL A 90 12.86 -3.27 -20.33
N LEU A 91 12.02 -3.13 -19.30
CA LEU A 91 10.73 -3.79 -19.22
C LEU A 91 9.55 -2.85 -19.44
N GLU A 92 9.18 -2.65 -20.72
CA GLU A 92 7.77 -2.36 -21.02
C GLU A 92 6.93 -3.58 -20.59
N VAL A 93 6.12 -3.40 -19.55
CA VAL A 93 5.26 -4.46 -19.02
C VAL A 93 3.82 -4.01 -19.04
N SER A 94 3.02 -4.59 -19.94
CA SER A 94 1.58 -4.53 -19.80
C SER A 94 1.09 -5.63 -18.85
N ASN A 95 0.44 -5.21 -17.78
CA ASN A 95 -0.66 -6.00 -17.24
C ASN A 95 -1.94 -5.58 -17.98
N SER A 96 -2.93 -6.47 -18.00
CA SER A 96 -4.22 -6.28 -18.66
C SER A 96 -4.88 -4.96 -18.25
N THR A 97 -5.15 -4.09 -19.22
CA THR A 97 -6.23 -3.08 -19.24
C THR A 97 -6.90 -2.78 -17.89
N THR A 98 -6.26 -1.96 -17.06
CA THR A 98 -6.85 -1.44 -15.81
C THR A 98 -6.65 0.07 -15.72
N ASN A 99 -7.77 0.78 -15.85
CA ASN A 99 -8.01 2.16 -15.41
C ASN A 99 -6.97 3.22 -15.82
N THR A 100 -6.74 3.33 -17.13
CA THR A 100 -6.08 4.48 -17.76
C THR A 100 -6.60 5.81 -17.21
N TRP A 101 -7.91 5.97 -17.02
CA TRP A 101 -8.53 7.20 -16.49
C TRP A 101 -8.04 7.72 -15.11
N LEU A 102 -7.49 6.87 -14.23
CA LEU A 102 -6.89 7.36 -12.97
C LEU A 102 -5.43 7.83 -13.14
N GLU A 103 -4.74 7.25 -14.12
CA GLU A 103 -3.30 7.41 -14.35
C GLU A 103 -3.04 8.48 -15.43
N ASP A 104 -3.94 8.61 -16.39
CA ASP A 104 -3.99 9.64 -17.44
C ASP A 104 -4.59 10.96 -16.91
N ASP A 105 -3.79 11.67 -16.11
CA ASP A 105 -3.69 13.14 -15.98
C ASP A 105 -4.90 13.95 -15.44
N PHE A 106 -6.14 13.44 -15.46
CA PHE A 106 -7.33 14.25 -15.12
C PHE A 106 -7.85 14.10 -13.69
N GLY A 107 -7.26 13.23 -12.86
CA GLY A 107 -7.78 12.89 -11.53
C GLY A 107 -6.78 13.08 -10.39
N LEU A 108 -5.91 12.08 -10.19
CA LEU A 108 -5.05 11.95 -9.02
C LEU A 108 -3.93 12.99 -8.94
N GLU A 109 -3.18 13.20 -10.03
CA GLU A 109 -1.97 14.05 -10.00
C GLU A 109 -2.28 15.49 -9.57
N TYR A 110 -3.40 16.05 -10.04
CA TYR A 110 -3.86 17.38 -9.60
C TYR A 110 -4.22 17.44 -8.10
N ILE A 111 -4.82 16.37 -7.54
CA ILE A 111 -5.26 16.31 -6.14
C ILE A 111 -4.09 15.97 -5.19
N LEU A 112 -3.13 15.16 -5.64
CA LEU A 112 -2.00 14.67 -4.85
C LEU A 112 -0.67 15.40 -5.17
N GLY A 113 -0.67 16.28 -6.17
CA GLY A 113 0.39 17.24 -6.44
C GLY A 113 0.42 18.41 -5.45
N PRO A 114 1.41 19.31 -5.53
CA PRO A 114 1.69 20.29 -4.48
C PRO A 114 0.51 21.17 -4.08
N SER A 115 -0.24 21.72 -5.05
CA SER A 115 -1.40 22.60 -4.79
C SER A 115 -2.61 21.85 -4.22
N GLY A 116 -2.81 20.59 -4.65
CA GLY A 116 -3.86 19.72 -4.11
C GLY A 116 -3.56 19.32 -2.67
N LEU A 117 -2.29 18.99 -2.36
CA LEU A 117 -1.86 18.69 -1.00
C LEU A 117 -1.92 19.90 -0.06
N ASP A 118 -1.57 21.11 -0.52
CA ASP A 118 -1.76 22.35 0.25
C ASP A 118 -3.25 22.55 0.62
N THR A 119 -4.16 22.25 -0.33
CA THR A 119 -5.61 22.32 -0.11
C THR A 119 -6.13 21.22 0.83
N LEU A 120 -5.54 20.02 0.78
CA LEU A 120 -5.89 18.89 1.66
C LEU A 120 -5.33 19.03 3.07
N PHE A 121 -4.18 19.69 3.21
CA PHE A 121 -3.40 19.75 4.44
C PHE A 121 -4.23 20.17 5.67
N PRO A 122 -5.03 21.25 5.65
CA PRO A 122 -5.80 21.67 6.83
C PRO A 122 -6.81 20.62 7.29
N LYS A 123 -7.38 19.85 6.35
CA LYS A 123 -8.31 18.75 6.66
C LYS A 123 -7.57 17.59 7.32
N ILE A 124 -6.45 17.16 6.75
CA ILE A 124 -5.59 16.11 7.30
C ILE A 124 -5.16 16.47 8.73
N TRP A 125 -4.67 17.70 8.94
CA TRP A 125 -4.28 18.21 10.26
C TRP A 125 -5.45 18.21 11.25
N ALA A 126 -6.64 18.66 10.84
CA ALA A 126 -7.83 18.62 11.67
C ALA A 126 -8.25 17.18 12.03
N THR A 127 -8.23 16.25 11.08
CA THR A 127 -8.56 14.84 11.30
C THR A 127 -7.59 14.18 12.29
N VAL A 128 -6.27 14.44 12.17
CA VAL A 128 -5.26 13.98 13.14
C VAL A 128 -5.56 14.52 14.55
N ARG A 129 -5.79 15.83 14.69
CA ARG A 129 -6.14 16.46 15.98
C ARG A 129 -7.41 15.86 16.61
N VAL A 130 -8.45 15.62 15.80
CA VAL A 130 -9.72 15.02 16.28
C VAL A 130 -9.50 13.57 16.70
N HIS A 131 -8.73 12.81 15.94
CA HIS A 131 -8.45 11.40 16.21
C HIS A 131 -7.76 11.19 17.57
N PHE A 132 -6.80 12.06 17.90
CA PHE A 132 -6.06 12.00 19.15
C PHE A 132 -6.75 12.64 20.35
N LYS A 133 -7.76 13.50 20.16
CA LYS A 133 -8.44 14.26 21.24
C LYS A 133 -8.87 13.42 22.46
N LYS A 134 -9.18 12.13 22.26
CA LYS A 134 -9.57 11.18 23.32
C LYS A 134 -8.41 10.71 24.22
N HIS A 135 -7.16 11.00 23.85
CA HIS A 135 -5.93 10.60 24.57
C HIS A 135 -5.24 11.78 25.29
N ASN A 136 -5.83 12.97 25.30
CA ASN A 136 -5.19 14.21 25.80
C ASN A 136 -5.21 14.40 27.33
N ARG A 137 -5.67 13.43 28.13
CA ARG A 137 -5.93 13.65 29.58
C ARG A 137 -5.02 12.86 30.52
N GLU A 138 -4.76 11.61 30.19
CA GLU A 138 -4.13 10.64 31.08
C GLU A 138 -3.15 9.79 30.28
N GLU A 139 -2.19 9.17 30.97
CA GLU A 139 -1.32 8.18 30.35
C GLU A 139 -2.16 6.97 29.90
N THR A 140 -2.05 6.57 28.64
CA THR A 140 -2.80 5.45 28.07
C THR A 140 -1.93 4.59 27.17
N THR A 141 -2.12 3.27 27.23
CA THR A 141 -1.53 2.34 26.25
C THR A 141 -2.51 2.10 25.11
N VAL A 142 -2.04 2.26 23.87
CA VAL A 142 -2.84 2.16 22.65
C VAL A 142 -2.15 1.26 21.62
N GLY A 143 -2.92 0.49 20.86
CA GLY A 143 -2.38 -0.22 19.68
C GLY A 143 -2.14 0.78 18.55
N LEU A 144 -0.88 1.18 18.34
CA LEU A 144 -0.53 2.23 17.39
C LEU A 144 -0.85 1.84 15.95
N TYR A 145 -0.78 0.55 15.60
CA TYR A 145 -1.19 0.09 14.27
C TYR A 145 -2.72 0.20 14.05
N GLY A 146 -3.52 -0.18 15.06
CA GLY A 146 -4.98 -0.01 14.98
C GLY A 146 -5.42 1.46 14.94
N LEU A 147 -4.74 2.32 15.71
CA LEU A 147 -4.97 3.77 15.71
C LEU A 147 -4.64 4.38 14.34
N THR A 148 -3.46 4.07 13.80
CA THR A 148 -3.03 4.58 12.48
C THR A 148 -3.93 4.08 11.36
N ARG A 149 -4.36 2.81 11.33
CA ARG A 149 -5.34 2.30 10.35
C ARG A 149 -6.66 3.07 10.38
N ALA A 150 -7.21 3.31 11.57
CA ALA A 150 -8.46 4.07 11.71
C ALA A 150 -8.30 5.55 11.29
N LEU A 151 -7.11 6.13 11.48
CA LEU A 151 -6.79 7.48 11.05
C LEU A 151 -6.58 7.59 9.53
N THR A 152 -5.77 6.71 8.92
CA THR A 152 -5.51 6.73 7.47
C THR A 152 -6.80 6.46 6.68
N PHE A 153 -7.64 5.55 7.16
CA PHE A 153 -8.98 5.33 6.62
C PHE A 153 -9.86 6.58 6.66
N ALA A 154 -9.88 7.30 7.79
CA ALA A 154 -10.64 8.55 7.92
C ALA A 154 -10.07 9.66 7.02
N ILE A 155 -8.75 9.77 6.87
CA ILE A 155 -8.12 10.72 5.94
C ILE A 155 -8.54 10.44 4.50
N VAL A 156 -8.53 9.18 4.05
CA VAL A 156 -8.91 8.84 2.68
C VAL A 156 -10.40 9.09 2.42
N LEU A 157 -11.28 8.59 3.30
CA LEU A 157 -12.72 8.83 3.14
C LEU A 157 -13.07 10.32 3.26
N GLU A 158 -12.64 11.01 4.30
CA GLU A 158 -13.11 12.37 4.59
C GLU A 158 -12.35 13.44 3.79
N CYS A 159 -11.03 13.32 3.64
CA CYS A 159 -10.23 14.37 2.98
C CYS A 159 -10.17 14.18 1.45
N LEU A 160 -9.95 12.95 0.96
CA LEU A 160 -9.85 12.67 -0.49
C LEU A 160 -11.20 12.45 -1.15
N LEU A 161 -12.16 11.83 -0.46
CA LEU A 161 -13.44 11.43 -1.07
C LEU A 161 -14.63 12.28 -0.58
N GLY A 162 -14.47 13.07 0.49
CA GLY A 162 -15.58 13.84 1.08
C GLY A 162 -16.73 12.95 1.56
N ILE A 163 -16.41 11.73 2.01
CA ILE A 163 -17.34 10.75 2.56
C ILE A 163 -17.07 10.67 4.06
N LYS A 164 -18.07 10.97 4.90
CA LYS A 164 -17.90 10.91 6.36
C LYS A 164 -17.65 9.48 6.84
N ALA A 165 -16.55 9.23 7.54
CA ALA A 165 -16.25 7.93 8.09
C ALA A 165 -17.21 7.60 9.26
N ARG A 166 -17.76 6.38 9.25
CA ARG A 166 -18.71 5.91 10.28
C ARG A 166 -18.15 4.68 11.01
N PRO A 167 -18.51 4.47 12.29
CA PRO A 167 -18.20 3.23 13.00
C PRO A 167 -18.61 2.00 12.19
N GLY A 168 -17.74 1.00 12.13
CA GLY A 168 -17.96 -0.23 11.37
C GLY A 168 -17.51 -0.18 9.90
N MET A 169 -17.45 0.98 9.25
CA MET A 169 -17.07 1.06 7.82
C MET A 169 -15.67 0.48 7.55
N LEU A 170 -14.68 0.78 8.39
CA LEU A 170 -13.32 0.21 8.27
C LEU A 170 -13.38 -1.33 8.24
N GLY A 171 -14.09 -1.93 9.19
CA GLY A 171 -14.31 -3.38 9.24
C GLY A 171 -15.11 -3.95 8.06
N THR A 172 -15.90 -3.14 7.34
CA THR A 172 -16.50 -3.54 6.06
C THR A 172 -15.46 -3.54 4.94
N PHE A 173 -14.59 -2.53 4.86
CA PHE A 173 -13.49 -2.50 3.88
C PHE A 173 -12.44 -3.60 4.13
N GLU A 174 -12.05 -3.83 5.38
CA GLU A 174 -11.14 -4.93 5.77
C GLU A 174 -11.71 -6.31 5.39
N ARG A 175 -13.03 -6.52 5.57
CA ARG A 175 -13.70 -7.76 5.13
C ARG A 175 -13.66 -7.96 3.62
N VAL A 176 -13.62 -6.90 2.80
CA VAL A 176 -13.41 -7.04 1.34
C VAL A 176 -11.97 -7.50 1.07
N LEU A 177 -10.99 -6.89 1.72
CA LEU A 177 -9.57 -7.25 1.57
C LEU A 177 -9.27 -8.70 1.97
N GLU A 178 -9.86 -9.20 3.07
CA GLU A 178 -9.78 -10.62 3.45
C GLU A 178 -10.17 -11.57 2.30
N GLY A 179 -11.08 -11.12 1.43
CA GLY A 179 -11.55 -11.87 0.26
C GLY A 179 -10.58 -11.91 -0.91
N VAL A 180 -9.90 -10.79 -1.18
CA VAL A 180 -9.04 -10.59 -2.38
C VAL A 180 -7.96 -11.66 -2.49
N PHE A 181 -7.39 -12.06 -1.36
CA PHE A 181 -6.32 -13.06 -1.27
C PHE A 181 -6.79 -14.43 -0.77
N SER A 182 -8.10 -14.69 -0.81
CA SER A 182 -8.70 -15.95 -0.36
C SER A 182 -9.21 -16.82 -1.50
N ALA A 183 -9.32 -18.11 -1.24
CA ALA A 183 -9.99 -19.04 -2.14
C ALA A 183 -11.43 -18.59 -2.42
N ALA A 184 -11.76 -18.32 -3.69
CA ALA A 184 -13.12 -17.98 -4.14
C ALA A 184 -14.07 -19.17 -4.09
N VAL A 185 -14.35 -19.60 -2.87
CA VAL A 185 -15.32 -20.62 -2.51
C VAL A 185 -16.57 -19.87 -2.07
N GLY A 186 -17.62 -19.87 -2.89
CA GLY A 186 -18.81 -19.02 -2.74
C GLY A 186 -19.74 -19.31 -1.55
N PHE A 187 -19.28 -20.00 -0.50
CA PHE A 187 -20.08 -20.26 0.70
C PHE A 187 -20.16 -19.01 1.60
N PRO A 188 -21.33 -18.68 2.20
CA PRO A 188 -21.51 -17.46 3.00
C PRO A 188 -20.52 -17.27 4.17
N TRP A 189 -19.99 -18.37 4.71
CA TRP A 189 -19.04 -18.35 5.83
C TRP A 189 -17.56 -18.26 5.42
N SER A 190 -17.22 -18.47 4.15
CA SER A 190 -15.82 -18.38 3.68
C SER A 190 -15.32 -16.93 3.69
N LYS A 191 -13.99 -16.72 3.70
CA LYS A 191 -13.40 -15.37 3.54
C LYS A 191 -13.98 -14.66 2.30
N PHE A 192 -14.00 -15.34 1.15
CA PHE A 192 -14.59 -14.82 -0.09
C PHE A 192 -16.09 -14.52 0.00
N GLY A 193 -16.91 -15.41 0.56
CA GLY A 193 -18.37 -15.20 0.65
C GLY A 193 -18.73 -14.02 1.56
N ARG A 194 -18.00 -13.85 2.67
CA ARG A 194 -18.11 -12.66 3.53
C ARG A 194 -17.66 -11.40 2.81
N ALA A 195 -16.56 -11.46 2.06
CA ALA A 195 -16.05 -10.34 1.28
C ALA A 195 -17.02 -9.88 0.20
N SER A 196 -17.63 -10.80 -0.57
CA SER A 196 -18.67 -10.45 -1.54
C SER A 196 -19.92 -9.87 -0.87
N GLY A 197 -20.20 -10.24 0.38
CA GLY A 197 -21.24 -9.60 1.21
C GLY A 197 -20.89 -8.16 1.55
N ALA A 198 -19.66 -7.91 2.02
CA ALA A 198 -19.14 -6.59 2.36
C ALA A 198 -18.98 -5.67 1.12
N GLN A 199 -18.59 -6.22 -0.03
CA GLN A 199 -18.51 -5.49 -1.30
C GLN A 199 -19.88 -4.90 -1.66
N ARG A 200 -20.96 -5.70 -1.64
CA ARG A 200 -22.34 -5.24 -1.86
C ARG A 200 -22.84 -4.28 -0.79
N GLU A 201 -22.21 -4.22 0.39
CA GLU A 201 -22.49 -3.22 1.41
C GLU A 201 -21.90 -1.86 0.99
N ILE A 202 -20.60 -1.84 0.66
CA ILE A 202 -19.86 -0.65 0.22
C ILE A 202 -20.42 -0.09 -1.09
N GLU A 203 -20.63 -0.93 -2.10
CA GLU A 203 -21.22 -0.57 -3.39
C GLU A 203 -22.54 0.17 -3.20
N ARG A 204 -23.46 -0.35 -2.37
CA ARG A 204 -24.74 0.32 -2.08
C ARG A 204 -24.59 1.65 -1.34
N GLU A 205 -23.49 1.89 -0.64
CA GLU A 205 -23.21 3.18 0.00
C GLU A 205 -22.63 4.16 -1.02
N LEU A 206 -21.61 3.74 -1.78
CA LEU A 206 -20.98 4.53 -2.83
C LEU A 206 -21.98 4.94 -3.91
N LEU A 207 -22.85 4.03 -4.37
CA LEU A 207 -23.92 4.34 -5.32
C LEU A 207 -24.93 5.37 -4.82
N ARG A 208 -25.15 5.51 -3.50
CA ARG A 208 -25.99 6.61 -2.96
C ARG A 208 -25.24 7.94 -3.06
N GLU A 209 -23.95 7.90 -2.74
CA GLU A 209 -23.10 9.09 -2.67
C GLU A 209 -22.72 9.63 -4.07
N ILE A 210 -22.54 8.74 -5.06
CA ILE A 210 -22.43 9.06 -6.49
C ILE A 210 -23.68 9.79 -6.97
N ARG A 211 -24.87 9.21 -6.74
CA ARG A 211 -26.15 9.83 -7.12
C ARG A 211 -26.34 11.21 -6.50
N LYS A 212 -26.06 11.35 -5.19
CA LYS A 212 -26.12 12.64 -4.50
C LYS A 212 -25.22 13.70 -5.16
N ARG A 213 -23.94 13.39 -5.39
CA ARG A 213 -23.00 14.31 -6.05
C ARG A 213 -23.41 14.62 -7.48
N ARG A 214 -23.88 13.62 -8.24
CA ARG A 214 -24.35 13.80 -9.61
C ARG A 214 -25.48 14.82 -9.69
N GLU A 215 -26.49 14.69 -8.82
CA GLU A 215 -27.57 15.67 -8.75
C GLU A 215 -27.10 17.07 -8.32
N GLU A 216 -26.08 17.17 -7.46
CA GLU A 216 -25.46 18.46 -7.10
C GLU A 216 -24.75 19.11 -8.32
N ILE A 217 -24.08 18.31 -9.17
CA ILE A 217 -23.40 18.78 -10.40
C ILE A 217 -24.46 19.27 -11.40
N GLU A 218 -25.46 18.45 -11.68
CA GLU A 218 -26.51 18.74 -12.67
C GLU A 218 -27.36 19.97 -12.29
N ARG A 219 -27.45 20.31 -10.99
CA ARG A 219 -28.10 21.54 -10.48
C ARG A 219 -27.20 22.79 -10.52
N GLY A 220 -25.93 22.67 -10.93
CA GLY A 220 -24.96 23.78 -10.90
C GLY A 220 -24.56 24.21 -9.48
N GLY A 221 -24.61 23.29 -8.51
CA GLY A 221 -24.23 23.55 -7.12
C GLY A 221 -22.74 23.80 -6.96
N SER A 222 -22.35 24.54 -5.90
CA SER A 222 -20.96 24.60 -5.47
C SER A 222 -20.56 23.27 -4.83
N ILE A 223 -19.63 22.56 -5.46
CA ILE A 223 -19.17 21.24 -5.01
C ILE A 223 -17.74 21.33 -4.49
N GLU A 224 -17.52 20.66 -3.37
CA GLU A 224 -16.21 20.47 -2.79
C GLU A 224 -15.30 19.73 -3.79
N ARG A 225 -14.16 20.35 -4.16
CA ARG A 225 -13.19 19.77 -5.10
C ARG A 225 -12.34 18.67 -4.46
N VAL A 226 -13.00 17.56 -4.14
CA VAL A 226 -12.40 16.29 -3.70
C VAL A 226 -12.34 15.31 -4.88
N LEU A 227 -11.54 14.25 -4.76
CA LEU A 227 -11.34 13.27 -5.83
C LEU A 227 -12.66 12.59 -6.24
N MET A 228 -13.52 12.29 -5.27
CA MET A 228 -14.86 11.74 -5.54
C MET A 228 -15.70 12.63 -6.47
N SER A 229 -15.64 13.95 -6.29
CA SER A 229 -16.37 14.90 -7.13
C SER A 229 -15.87 14.86 -8.57
N ARG A 230 -14.54 14.71 -8.77
CA ARG A 230 -13.95 14.60 -10.11
C ARG A 230 -14.30 13.28 -10.81
N LEU A 231 -14.35 12.17 -10.07
CA LEU A 231 -14.86 10.90 -10.59
C LEU A 231 -16.32 11.02 -11.04
N VAL A 232 -17.17 11.70 -10.26
CA VAL A 232 -18.57 11.91 -10.64
C VAL A 232 -18.71 12.93 -11.79
N GLU A 233 -17.82 13.93 -11.91
CA GLU A 233 -17.75 14.80 -13.10
C GLU A 233 -17.43 13.98 -14.37
N GLY A 234 -16.45 13.08 -14.32
CA GLY A 234 -16.13 12.18 -15.43
C GLY A 234 -17.30 11.26 -15.80
N LEU A 235 -17.99 10.72 -14.80
CA LEU A 235 -19.23 9.94 -14.99
C LEU A 235 -20.33 10.76 -15.70
N VAL A 236 -20.53 12.03 -15.31
CA VAL A 236 -21.50 12.93 -15.96
C VAL A 236 -21.13 13.23 -17.41
N ARG A 237 -19.84 13.30 -17.73
CA ARG A 237 -19.34 13.47 -19.10
C ARG A 237 -19.34 12.19 -19.95
N GLY A 238 -19.60 11.03 -19.34
CA GLY A 238 -19.49 9.74 -20.01
C GLY A 238 -18.05 9.28 -20.23
N GLU A 239 -17.09 9.86 -19.50
CA GLU A 239 -15.67 9.52 -19.53
C GLU A 239 -15.41 8.17 -18.82
N ILE A 240 -16.07 7.95 -17.67
CA ILE A 240 -16.03 6.70 -16.90
C ILE A 240 -17.43 6.21 -16.53
N SER A 241 -17.57 4.90 -16.31
CA SER A 241 -18.81 4.26 -15.86
C SER A 241 -19.02 4.35 -14.34
N GLU A 242 -20.24 4.10 -13.89
CA GLU A 242 -20.58 4.10 -12.46
C GLU A 242 -19.86 2.96 -11.69
N GLU A 243 -19.65 1.81 -12.37
CA GLU A 243 -18.83 0.69 -11.87
C GLU A 243 -17.36 1.12 -11.70
N GLU A 244 -16.76 1.77 -12.71
CA GLU A 244 -15.39 2.29 -12.58
C GLU A 244 -15.25 3.34 -11.46
N VAL A 245 -16.27 4.18 -11.19
CA VAL A 245 -16.24 5.10 -10.04
C VAL A 245 -16.19 4.32 -8.72
N VAL A 246 -17.08 3.34 -8.54
CA VAL A 246 -17.09 2.47 -7.34
C VAL A 246 -15.73 1.78 -7.16
N ASP A 247 -15.19 1.25 -8.25
CA ASP A 247 -13.99 0.41 -8.20
C ASP A 247 -12.74 1.21 -7.88
N ASN A 248 -12.61 2.38 -8.49
CA ASN A 248 -11.53 3.31 -8.19
C ASN A 248 -11.59 3.77 -6.74
N VAL A 249 -12.78 4.06 -6.20
CA VAL A 249 -12.93 4.42 -4.78
C VAL A 249 -12.51 3.29 -3.85
N VAL A 250 -12.93 2.04 -4.10
CA VAL A 250 -12.54 0.89 -3.27
C VAL A 250 -11.03 0.64 -3.34
N LEU A 251 -10.45 0.70 -4.54
CA LEU A 251 -9.00 0.55 -4.76
C LEU A 251 -8.20 1.62 -3.99
N LEU A 252 -8.63 2.89 -4.05
CA LEU A 252 -7.94 4.00 -3.39
C LEU A 252 -8.02 3.91 -1.85
N VAL A 253 -9.17 3.51 -1.30
CA VAL A 253 -9.30 3.28 0.15
C VAL A 253 -8.35 2.18 0.62
N PHE A 254 -8.31 1.04 -0.08
CA PHE A 254 -7.37 -0.03 0.24
C PHE A 254 -5.91 0.42 0.12
N ALA A 255 -5.52 0.98 -1.04
CA ALA A 255 -4.14 1.32 -1.33
C ALA A 255 -3.54 2.32 -0.34
N ALA A 256 -4.34 3.30 0.11
CA ALA A 256 -3.88 4.38 0.97
C ALA A 256 -4.03 4.13 2.48
N HIS A 257 -4.88 3.18 2.95
CA HIS A 257 -5.01 2.94 4.40
C HIS A 257 -3.99 1.95 4.96
N ASP A 258 -3.87 0.75 4.38
CA ASP A 258 -3.00 -0.30 4.91
C ASP A 258 -1.52 0.05 4.79
N THR A 259 -1.05 0.41 3.58
CA THR A 259 0.36 0.72 3.30
C THR A 259 0.88 1.86 4.17
N MET A 260 0.09 2.91 4.33
CA MET A 260 0.43 4.11 5.11
C MET A 260 0.43 3.83 6.61
N SER A 261 -0.55 3.06 7.12
CA SER A 261 -0.58 2.69 8.53
C SER A 261 0.60 1.82 8.94
N PHE A 262 1.03 0.89 8.08
CA PHE A 262 2.21 0.08 8.30
C PHE A 262 3.50 0.92 8.23
N ALA A 263 3.63 1.83 7.25
CA ALA A 263 4.77 2.73 7.15
C ALA A 263 4.92 3.63 8.40
N ILE A 264 3.82 4.19 8.92
CA ILE A 264 3.84 4.95 10.18
C ILE A 264 4.24 4.04 11.33
N ALA A 265 3.64 2.85 11.46
CA ALA A 265 3.95 1.92 12.53
C ALA A 265 5.45 1.56 12.57
N MET A 266 6.04 1.20 11.42
CA MET A 266 7.45 0.85 11.35
C MET A 266 8.37 2.05 11.58
N THR A 267 7.96 3.26 11.19
CA THR A 267 8.68 4.50 11.55
C THR A 267 8.78 4.68 13.07
N PHE A 268 7.68 4.45 13.81
CA PHE A 268 7.70 4.49 15.28
C PHE A 268 8.51 3.35 15.90
N ARG A 269 8.46 2.14 15.31
CA ARG A 269 9.31 1.03 15.74
C ARG A 269 10.79 1.39 15.64
N MET A 270 11.23 1.99 14.54
CA MET A 270 12.63 2.36 14.35
C MET A 270 13.04 3.54 15.25
N MET A 271 12.20 4.56 15.42
CA MET A 271 12.46 5.63 16.40
C MET A 271 12.65 5.06 17.82
N ALA A 272 11.84 4.09 18.24
CA ALA A 272 11.96 3.47 19.56
C ALA A 272 13.23 2.62 19.74
N ARG A 273 13.72 1.98 18.67
CA ARG A 273 14.94 1.15 18.70
C ARG A 273 16.23 1.95 18.50
N HIS A 274 16.14 3.19 18.01
CA HIS A 274 17.29 4.06 17.75
C HIS A 274 17.12 5.42 18.43
N PRO A 275 17.33 5.52 19.76
CA PRO A 275 17.14 6.75 20.52
C PRO A 275 17.99 7.93 20.02
N ASP A 276 19.17 7.69 19.47
CA ASP A 276 20.02 8.75 18.91
C ASP A 276 19.38 9.42 17.68
N CYS A 277 18.83 8.61 16.76
CA CYS A 277 18.05 9.09 15.62
C CYS A 277 16.78 9.81 16.10
N TYR A 278 16.08 9.24 17.09
CA TYR A 278 14.90 9.88 17.69
C TYR A 278 15.23 11.24 18.33
N SER A 279 16.39 11.40 18.97
CA SER A 279 16.81 12.65 19.60
C SER A 279 17.05 13.78 18.58
N ILE A 280 17.61 13.43 17.41
CA ILE A 280 17.79 14.37 16.29
C ILE A 280 16.42 14.80 15.73
N LEU A 281 15.53 13.82 15.52
CA LEU A 281 14.17 14.05 15.03
C LEU A 281 13.31 14.88 15.99
N GLU A 282 13.36 14.59 17.30
CA GLU A 282 12.67 15.39 18.30
C GLU A 282 13.20 16.83 18.30
N LYS A 283 14.51 17.04 18.13
CA LYS A 283 15.09 18.38 17.99
C LYS A 283 14.55 19.10 16.75
N GLU A 284 14.49 18.45 15.58
CA GLU A 284 13.90 19.01 14.35
C GLU A 284 12.47 19.55 14.58
N HIS A 285 11.66 18.84 15.38
CA HIS A 285 10.30 19.27 15.73
C HIS A 285 10.23 20.27 16.90
N ARG A 286 11.08 20.17 17.91
CA ARG A 286 11.11 21.10 19.06
C ARG A 286 11.59 22.48 18.65
N ASP A 287 12.69 22.56 17.89
CA ASP A 287 13.23 23.82 17.36
C ASP A 287 12.23 24.51 16.42
N ARG A 288 11.30 23.74 15.84
CA ARG A 288 10.18 24.24 15.06
C ARG A 288 9.06 24.81 15.92
N VAL A 289 8.62 24.09 16.96
CA VAL A 289 7.59 24.58 17.90
C VAL A 289 8.06 25.85 18.61
N SER A 290 9.33 25.93 19.03
CA SER A 290 9.86 27.12 19.71
C SER A 290 9.91 28.38 18.83
N ARG A 291 9.95 28.24 17.49
CA ARG A 291 9.90 29.38 16.55
C ARG A 291 8.48 29.90 16.26
N LYS A 292 7.47 29.04 16.40
CA LYS A 292 6.06 29.33 16.05
C LYS A 292 5.13 29.47 17.26
N GLY A 293 5.52 28.93 18.41
CA GLY A 293 4.65 28.76 19.57
C GLY A 293 3.83 27.48 19.51
N GLU A 294 3.39 27.00 20.67
CA GLU A 294 2.66 25.72 20.81
C GLU A 294 1.22 25.76 20.26
N GLU A 295 0.66 26.95 20.06
CA GLU A 295 -0.71 27.15 19.55
C GLU A 295 -0.78 27.37 18.03
N GLU A 296 0.32 27.73 17.37
CA GLU A 296 0.32 27.92 15.91
C GLU A 296 0.04 26.59 15.20
N PRO A 297 -0.87 26.56 14.22
CA PRO A 297 -1.10 25.37 13.42
C PRO A 297 0.13 25.09 12.55
N LEU A 298 0.48 23.81 12.43
CA LEU A 298 1.34 23.34 11.35
C LEU A 298 0.70 23.75 10.02
N MET A 299 1.51 24.12 9.03
CA MET A 299 1.10 24.44 7.65
C MET A 299 1.67 23.41 6.66
N TYR A 300 1.28 23.45 5.37
CA TYR A 300 1.87 22.53 4.39
C TYR A 300 3.38 22.79 4.15
N GLU A 301 3.76 24.06 3.97
CA GLU A 301 5.15 24.50 3.76
C GLU A 301 6.11 23.97 4.85
N ASP A 302 5.60 23.89 6.07
CA ASP A 302 6.31 23.44 7.25
C ASP A 302 6.84 22.00 7.14
N THR A 303 6.18 21.15 6.35
CA THR A 303 6.56 19.75 6.16
C THR A 303 7.79 19.60 5.25
N LYS A 304 8.10 20.61 4.43
CA LYS A 304 9.30 20.62 3.58
C LYS A 304 10.60 20.68 4.38
N THR A 305 10.56 21.26 5.59
CA THR A 305 11.74 21.35 6.48
C THR A 305 11.87 20.16 7.44
N MET A 306 11.02 19.14 7.34
CA MET A 306 11.08 17.91 8.16
C MET A 306 11.97 16.86 7.47
N SER A 307 13.19 17.26 7.10
CA SER A 307 14.07 16.47 6.23
C SER A 307 14.59 15.23 6.93
N TYR A 308 15.01 15.34 8.19
CA TYR A 308 15.50 14.20 8.97
C TYR A 308 14.37 13.23 9.33
N THR A 309 13.18 13.75 9.68
CA THR A 309 11.98 12.92 9.84
C THR A 309 11.69 12.10 8.57
N TRP A 310 11.87 12.70 7.38
CA TRP A 310 11.69 11.97 6.12
C TRP A 310 12.80 10.93 5.86
N LYS A 311 14.06 11.20 6.22
CA LYS A 311 15.14 10.19 6.17
C LYS A 311 14.83 8.98 7.05
N VAL A 312 14.39 9.21 8.29
CA VAL A 312 13.98 8.17 9.26
C VAL A 312 12.82 7.33 8.70
N ALA A 313 11.81 7.96 8.10
CA ALA A 313 10.70 7.25 7.45
C ALA A 313 11.16 6.44 6.22
N ARG A 314 12.06 6.98 5.39
CA ARG A 314 12.62 6.26 4.22
C ARG A 314 13.40 5.03 4.66
N GLU A 315 14.26 5.14 5.66
CA GLU A 315 15.03 3.99 6.18
C GLU A 315 14.11 2.94 6.81
N SER A 316 13.07 3.39 7.51
CA SER A 316 12.04 2.49 8.05
C SER A 316 11.32 1.71 6.96
N MET A 317 11.04 2.33 5.80
CA MET A 317 10.46 1.67 4.62
C MET A 317 11.47 0.88 3.77
N ARG A 318 12.79 1.09 3.94
CA ARG A 318 13.82 0.21 3.36
C ARG A 318 13.89 -1.11 4.13
N ILE A 319 13.86 -1.05 5.46
CA ILE A 319 13.91 -2.26 6.30
C ILE A 319 12.54 -2.95 6.34
N PHE A 320 11.45 -2.19 6.38
CA PHE A 320 10.09 -2.72 6.39
C PHE A 320 9.24 -2.11 5.26
N PRO A 321 9.46 -2.50 4.00
CA PRO A 321 8.65 -2.04 2.87
C PRO A 321 7.18 -2.47 3.05
N PRO A 322 6.20 -1.54 3.00
CA PRO A 322 4.78 -1.87 3.18
C PRO A 322 4.22 -2.82 2.12
N ILE A 323 4.86 -2.85 0.94
CA ILE A 323 4.59 -3.78 -0.15
C ILE A 323 5.88 -4.54 -0.45
N PHE A 324 5.86 -5.87 -0.34
CA PHE A 324 7.06 -6.70 -0.55
C PHE A 324 7.58 -6.71 -1.99
N GLY A 325 6.73 -6.38 -2.95
CA GLY A 325 6.98 -6.52 -4.39
C GLY A 325 5.68 -6.43 -5.19
N SER A 326 5.75 -6.56 -6.52
CA SER A 326 4.53 -6.71 -7.33
C SER A 326 4.77 -7.47 -8.63
N PHE A 327 3.70 -8.06 -9.17
CA PHE A 327 3.76 -8.87 -10.38
C PHE A 327 3.74 -8.02 -11.65
N ARG A 328 4.45 -8.54 -12.65
CA ARG A 328 4.59 -8.02 -14.01
C ARG A 328 4.44 -9.20 -14.98
N LYS A 329 4.16 -8.93 -16.26
CA LYS A 329 4.06 -9.92 -17.33
C LYS A 329 4.92 -9.52 -18.53
N ALA A 330 5.84 -10.39 -18.94
CA ALA A 330 6.67 -10.17 -20.13
C ALA A 330 5.78 -9.99 -21.38
N ILE A 331 5.89 -8.86 -22.10
CA ILE A 331 5.13 -8.62 -23.35
C ILE A 331 5.86 -9.11 -24.60
N GLN A 332 7.16 -9.38 -24.46
CA GLN A 332 8.10 -9.93 -25.43
C GLN A 332 9.08 -10.83 -24.69
N ASP A 333 9.92 -11.56 -25.42
CA ASP A 333 11.05 -12.27 -24.82
C ASP A 333 12.08 -11.22 -24.34
N ILE A 334 12.67 -11.44 -23.17
CA ILE A 334 13.63 -10.53 -22.53
C ILE A 334 14.92 -11.31 -22.31
N GLU A 335 16.04 -10.79 -22.79
CA GLU A 335 17.38 -11.30 -22.44
C GLU A 335 17.91 -10.50 -21.24
N TYR A 336 18.21 -11.17 -20.14
CA TYR A 336 18.68 -10.55 -18.90
C TYR A 336 19.71 -11.44 -18.19
N ASP A 337 20.92 -10.91 -17.94
CA ASP A 337 22.10 -11.64 -17.43
C ASP A 337 22.34 -13.02 -18.06
N GLY A 338 22.15 -13.14 -19.38
CA GLY A 338 22.30 -14.40 -20.12
C GLY A 338 21.14 -15.39 -19.99
N TYR A 339 20.03 -14.99 -19.35
CA TYR A 339 18.77 -15.74 -19.30
C TYR A 339 17.70 -15.12 -20.20
N THR A 340 17.03 -15.94 -21.00
CA THR A 340 15.78 -15.57 -21.66
C THR A 340 14.61 -15.70 -20.69
N ILE A 341 13.88 -14.62 -20.42
CA ILE A 341 12.55 -14.62 -19.80
C ILE A 341 11.50 -14.57 -20.94
N PRO A 342 10.78 -15.67 -21.24
CA PRO A 342 9.89 -15.71 -22.39
C PRO A 342 8.65 -14.82 -22.26
N LYS A 343 8.15 -14.36 -23.42
CA LYS A 343 6.90 -13.65 -23.58
C LYS A 343 5.75 -14.38 -22.87
N GLY A 344 4.99 -13.63 -22.09
CA GLY A 344 3.83 -14.10 -21.35
C GLY A 344 4.14 -14.63 -19.95
N TRP A 345 5.41 -14.86 -19.61
CA TRP A 345 5.82 -15.25 -18.26
C TRP A 345 5.53 -14.15 -17.24
N LYS A 346 5.34 -14.55 -15.99
CA LYS A 346 5.09 -13.63 -14.87
C LYS A 346 6.37 -13.40 -14.10
N ILE A 347 6.70 -12.13 -13.96
CA ILE A 347 7.89 -11.63 -13.26
C ILE A 347 7.42 -11.08 -11.91
N LEU A 348 8.05 -11.50 -10.82
CA LEU A 348 7.88 -10.90 -9.50
C LEU A 348 9.17 -10.16 -9.14
N TRP A 349 9.10 -8.83 -9.04
CA TRP A 349 10.16 -8.05 -8.42
C TRP A 349 9.90 -7.93 -6.92
N MET A 350 10.95 -7.91 -6.10
CA MET A 350 10.85 -7.82 -4.63
C MET A 350 11.68 -6.65 -4.08
N ALA A 351 11.04 -5.79 -3.29
CA ALA A 351 11.72 -4.67 -2.64
C ALA A 351 12.85 -5.14 -1.71
N TYR A 352 12.60 -6.22 -0.95
CA TYR A 352 13.57 -6.82 -0.04
C TYR A 352 14.88 -7.27 -0.72
N GLY A 353 14.86 -7.61 -2.02
CA GLY A 353 16.06 -8.03 -2.75
C GLY A 353 17.09 -6.90 -2.80
N THR A 354 16.75 -5.78 -3.41
CA THR A 354 17.65 -4.61 -3.49
C THR A 354 17.77 -3.86 -2.16
N HIS A 355 16.75 -3.87 -1.30
CA HIS A 355 16.81 -3.21 0.01
C HIS A 355 17.79 -3.88 0.97
N TYR A 356 18.01 -5.19 0.86
CA TYR A 356 18.93 -5.95 1.73
C TYR A 356 20.26 -6.34 1.08
N ASP A 357 20.47 -5.98 -0.19
CA ASP A 357 21.72 -6.24 -0.91
C ASP A 357 22.83 -5.28 -0.43
N PRO A 358 23.97 -5.79 0.11
CA PRO A 358 25.10 -4.97 0.51
C PRO A 358 25.81 -4.25 -0.65
N GLU A 359 25.58 -4.65 -1.90
CA GLU A 359 26.06 -3.90 -3.08
C GLU A 359 25.16 -2.68 -3.39
N CYS A 360 23.90 -2.71 -2.96
CA CYS A 360 22.97 -1.58 -3.08
C CYS A 360 23.02 -0.64 -1.86
N PHE A 361 23.21 -1.19 -0.65
CA PHE A 361 23.24 -0.43 0.61
C PHE A 361 24.33 -0.96 1.56
N GLU A 362 25.33 -0.13 1.88
CA GLU A 362 26.32 -0.47 2.92
C GLU A 362 25.63 -0.71 4.27
N ASP A 363 26.05 -1.78 4.96
CA ASP A 363 25.39 -2.38 6.13
C ASP A 363 23.85 -2.35 6.01
N PRO A 364 23.28 -3.24 5.18
CA PRO A 364 21.85 -3.18 4.85
C PRO A 364 20.95 -3.53 6.05
N MET A 365 21.47 -4.15 7.11
CA MET A 365 20.69 -4.46 8.30
C MET A 365 20.81 -3.38 9.39
N ALA A 366 21.82 -2.49 9.31
CA ALA A 366 21.86 -1.30 10.14
C ALA A 366 20.81 -0.27 9.72
N PHE A 367 20.16 0.33 10.71
CA PHE A 367 19.29 1.48 10.53
C PHE A 367 20.13 2.75 10.49
N ASN A 368 20.34 3.28 9.29
CA ASN A 368 21.09 4.52 9.08
C ASN A 368 20.27 5.50 8.21
N PRO A 369 19.58 6.48 8.81
CA PRO A 369 18.87 7.51 8.06
C PRO A 369 19.77 8.37 7.16
N ASP A 370 21.04 8.55 7.52
CA ASP A 370 21.95 9.45 6.81
C ASP A 370 22.45 8.87 5.47
N ARG A 371 22.15 7.59 5.18
CA ARG A 371 22.33 7.03 3.82
C ARG A 371 21.50 7.77 2.75
N PHE A 372 20.51 8.57 3.17
CA PHE A 372 19.64 9.36 2.29
C PHE A 372 20.06 10.83 2.13
N ASP A 373 21.25 11.20 2.60
CA ASP A 373 21.90 12.48 2.30
C ASP A 373 22.43 12.53 0.87
N GLU A 374 22.85 11.39 0.37
CA GLU A 374 23.32 11.20 -1.00
C GLU A 374 22.19 10.73 -1.95
N SER A 375 22.45 10.85 -3.25
CA SER A 375 21.52 10.34 -4.27
C SER A 375 21.60 8.82 -4.32
N ILE A 376 20.50 8.16 -3.96
CA ILE A 376 20.37 6.71 -4.11
C ILE A 376 20.32 6.33 -5.60
N GLN A 377 21.03 5.27 -5.99
CA GLN A 377 21.00 4.74 -7.35
C GLN A 377 19.56 4.36 -7.75
N PRO A 378 19.08 4.70 -8.97
CA PRO A 378 17.77 4.32 -9.46
C PRO A 378 17.48 2.82 -9.27
N TYR A 379 16.22 2.50 -8.97
CA TYR A 379 15.72 1.13 -8.76
C TYR A 379 16.30 0.33 -7.60
N THR A 380 17.25 0.85 -6.80
CA THR A 380 17.68 0.19 -5.56
C THR A 380 16.71 0.44 -4.40
N PHE A 381 16.26 1.69 -4.18
CA PHE A 381 15.26 2.06 -3.17
C PHE A 381 13.85 2.17 -3.78
N VAL A 382 13.10 1.07 -3.79
CA VAL A 382 11.76 0.99 -4.43
C VAL A 382 10.53 0.73 -3.51
N PRO A 383 10.42 1.28 -2.29
CA PRO A 383 9.20 1.06 -1.47
C PRO A 383 7.93 1.67 -2.08
N PHE A 384 8.07 2.52 -3.11
CA PHE A 384 6.98 3.11 -3.89
C PHE A 384 6.93 2.58 -5.35
N GLY A 385 7.68 1.52 -5.67
CA GLY A 385 7.87 1.06 -7.05
C GLY A 385 8.78 1.99 -7.86
N GLY A 386 8.58 2.02 -9.19
CA GLY A 386 9.36 2.82 -10.13
C GLY A 386 8.78 2.78 -11.55
N GLY A 387 9.39 3.56 -12.46
CA GLY A 387 8.93 3.71 -13.85
C GLY A 387 7.52 4.34 -13.95
N PRO A 388 6.77 4.09 -15.06
CA PRO A 388 5.41 4.60 -15.26
C PRO A 388 4.37 4.16 -14.21
N ARG A 389 4.72 3.21 -13.32
CA ARG A 389 3.86 2.73 -12.23
C ARG A 389 4.42 3.07 -10.85
N LEU A 390 5.20 4.16 -10.75
CA LEU A 390 5.57 4.79 -9.48
C LEU A 390 4.28 5.15 -8.70
N CYS A 391 4.30 4.97 -7.37
CA CYS A 391 3.12 5.19 -6.55
C CYS A 391 2.59 6.63 -6.65
N ALA A 392 1.42 6.80 -7.27
CA ALA A 392 0.71 8.09 -7.35
C ALA A 392 0.38 8.68 -5.95
N GLY A 393 0.33 7.84 -4.91
CA GLY A 393 0.15 8.25 -3.52
C GLY A 393 1.41 8.75 -2.81
N TYR A 394 2.59 8.77 -3.44
CA TYR A 394 3.88 9.05 -2.79
C TYR A 394 3.88 10.33 -1.94
N GLN A 395 3.48 11.47 -2.53
CA GLN A 395 3.53 12.76 -1.84
C GLN A 395 2.51 12.83 -0.68
N LEU A 396 1.35 12.18 -0.83
CA LEU A 396 0.35 12.04 0.23
C LEU A 396 0.87 11.15 1.37
N ALA A 397 1.50 10.02 1.07
CA ALA A 397 2.07 9.12 2.07
C ALA A 397 3.17 9.83 2.87
N LYS A 398 4.09 10.52 2.18
CA LYS A 398 5.09 11.39 2.81
C LYS A 398 4.42 12.41 3.74
N LEU A 399 3.41 13.13 3.24
CA LEU A 399 2.75 14.19 4.02
C LEU A 399 2.12 13.65 5.31
N ASN A 400 1.39 12.53 5.23
CA ASN A 400 0.72 11.95 6.39
C ASN A 400 1.69 11.38 7.41
N ILE A 401 2.78 10.73 6.98
CA ILE A 401 3.84 10.26 7.89
C ILE A 401 4.46 11.44 8.64
N LEU A 402 4.84 12.51 7.94
CA LEU A 402 5.42 13.72 8.53
C LEU A 402 4.47 14.40 9.53
N ILE A 403 3.20 14.59 9.16
CA ILE A 403 2.19 15.16 10.04
C ILE A 403 2.00 14.31 11.30
N PHE A 404 1.89 12.99 11.14
CA PHE A 404 1.63 12.07 12.26
C PHE A 404 2.81 12.06 13.24
N VAL A 405 4.04 11.90 12.74
CA VAL A 405 5.25 11.92 13.57
C VAL A 405 5.37 13.26 14.30
N HIS A 406 5.24 14.39 13.58
CA HIS A 406 5.27 15.71 14.19
C HIS A 406 4.22 15.87 15.31
N TYR A 407 2.99 15.44 15.06
CA TYR A 407 1.90 15.57 16.03
C TYR A 407 2.17 14.76 17.30
N VAL A 408 2.60 13.50 17.19
CA VAL A 408 2.88 12.66 18.36
C VAL A 408 4.10 13.17 19.14
N VAL A 409 5.22 13.41 18.45
CA VAL A 409 6.50 13.78 19.07
C VAL A 409 6.44 15.13 19.79
N THR A 410 5.63 16.08 19.30
CA THR A 410 5.45 17.38 19.96
C THR A 410 4.42 17.39 21.09
N ARG A 411 3.46 16.44 21.11
CA ARG A 411 2.34 16.45 22.07
C ARG A 411 2.38 15.35 23.13
N TYR A 412 3.19 14.31 22.94
CA TYR A 412 3.26 13.18 23.87
C TYR A 412 4.70 12.77 24.13
N ASP A 413 4.96 12.38 25.38
CA ASP A 413 6.01 11.41 25.68
C ASP A 413 5.43 10.04 25.33
N TRP A 414 6.20 9.24 24.59
CA TRP A 414 5.72 7.94 24.12
C TRP A 414 6.80 6.88 24.23
N SER A 415 6.40 5.64 24.47
CA SER A 415 7.30 4.48 24.54
C SER A 415 6.64 3.23 23.97
N LEU A 416 7.43 2.42 23.26
CA LEU A 416 6.98 1.18 22.65
C LEU A 416 7.00 0.05 23.71
N VAL A 417 5.86 -0.59 23.95
CA VAL A 417 5.73 -1.62 24.99
C VAL A 417 6.34 -2.97 24.55
N LEU A 418 6.32 -3.26 23.24
CA LEU A 418 6.89 -4.49 22.66
C LEU A 418 7.87 -4.18 21.50
N PRO A 419 9.14 -3.82 21.78
CA PRO A 419 10.11 -3.46 20.72
C PRO A 419 10.42 -4.58 19.71
N ASP A 420 10.40 -5.83 20.17
CA ASP A 420 10.77 -7.02 19.41
C ASP A 420 9.54 -7.83 18.94
N GLU A 421 8.38 -7.19 18.86
CA GLU A 421 7.16 -7.79 18.32
C GLU A 421 7.38 -8.33 16.89
N PRO A 422 6.94 -9.57 16.57
CA PRO A 422 7.07 -10.09 15.21
C PRO A 422 6.19 -9.31 14.22
N ILE A 423 6.60 -9.33 12.96
CA ILE A 423 5.79 -8.88 11.82
C ILE A 423 5.23 -10.13 11.14
N THR A 424 3.91 -10.29 11.13
CA THR A 424 3.23 -11.34 10.36
C THR A 424 3.01 -10.84 8.93
N ILE A 425 3.07 -11.74 7.95
CA ILE A 425 2.70 -11.45 6.55
C ILE A 425 1.52 -12.36 6.17
N ASP A 426 0.30 -11.81 6.16
CA ASP A 426 -0.92 -12.46 5.62
C ASP A 426 -1.91 -11.39 5.15
N PRO A 427 -1.94 -11.04 3.86
CA PRO A 427 -0.93 -11.23 2.82
C PRO A 427 0.07 -10.06 2.73
N LEU A 428 -0.26 -8.95 3.41
CA LEU A 428 0.60 -7.78 3.63
C LEU A 428 1.22 -7.85 5.03
N PRO A 429 2.34 -7.15 5.28
CA PRO A 429 2.97 -7.16 6.60
C PRO A 429 2.13 -6.39 7.64
N PHE A 430 2.06 -6.92 8.86
CA PHE A 430 1.46 -6.25 10.02
C PHE A 430 2.12 -6.67 11.35
N PRO A 431 2.18 -5.77 12.35
CA PRO A 431 2.65 -6.10 13.70
C PRO A 431 1.66 -7.04 14.41
N SER A 432 2.10 -8.22 14.84
CA SER A 432 1.24 -9.35 15.24
C SER A 432 0.36 -9.12 16.49
N GLN A 433 0.71 -8.13 17.32
CA GLN A 433 0.01 -7.70 18.55
C GLN A 433 -0.51 -6.24 18.43
N GLY A 434 -0.46 -5.65 17.23
CA GLY A 434 -0.98 -4.30 16.95
C GLY A 434 -0.08 -3.15 17.41
N MET A 435 1.18 -3.44 17.80
CA MET A 435 2.19 -2.47 18.22
C MET A 435 1.73 -1.56 19.39
N PRO A 436 1.63 -2.09 20.62
CA PRO A 436 1.22 -1.34 21.79
C PRO A 436 2.25 -0.27 22.17
N VAL A 437 1.80 0.98 22.27
CA VAL A 437 2.58 2.16 22.65
C VAL A 437 1.90 2.84 23.83
N THR A 438 2.65 3.14 24.88
CA THR A 438 2.20 4.02 25.96
C THR A 438 2.42 5.46 25.54
N ILE A 439 1.38 6.29 25.63
CA ILE A 439 1.42 7.73 25.36
C ILE A 439 0.98 8.51 26.60
N ARG A 440 1.74 9.54 26.94
CA ARG A 440 1.48 10.46 28.04
C ARG A 440 1.51 11.89 27.47
N PRO A 441 0.44 12.69 27.60
CA PRO A 441 0.45 14.07 27.13
C PRO A 441 1.63 14.85 27.74
N LYS A 442 2.42 15.53 26.90
CA LYS A 442 3.42 16.49 27.38
C LYS A 442 2.69 17.60 28.11
N VAL A 443 3.12 17.90 29.34
CA VAL A 443 2.55 19.01 30.12
C VAL A 443 2.85 20.31 29.37
N GLU A 444 1.83 21.15 29.16
CA GLU A 444 2.01 22.50 28.60
C GLU A 444 2.98 23.28 29.48
N THR A 445 4.24 23.37 29.04
CA THR A 445 5.24 24.24 29.65
C THR A 445 4.90 25.67 29.27
N LYS A 446 4.03 26.29 30.07
CA LYS A 446 3.79 27.74 29.96
C LYS A 446 5.14 28.47 29.95
N PRO A 447 5.42 29.29 28.93
CA PRO A 447 6.67 30.04 28.82
C PRO A 447 6.80 31.11 29.90
#